data_AF-A0A0N0TKG6-F1
#
_entry.id   AF-A0A0N0TKG6-F1
#
_cell.length_a   1.000
_cell.length_b   1.000
_cell.length_c   1.000
_cell.angle_alpha   90.00
_cell.angle_beta   90.00
_cell.angle_gamma   90.00
#
_symmetry.space_group_name_H-M   'P 1'
#
loop_
_entity.id
_entity.type
_entity.pdbx_description
1 polymer ?
#
loop_
_entity_poly.entity_id
_entity_poly.type
_entity_poly.pdbx_seq_one_letter_code
_entity_poly.pdbx_strand_id
1 'polypeptide(L)'
;MRQAARRATVATRKAASAAHRDGLHTIASHLRQMGADEKTATAIAATLRKKVTPGIRGFALKDGVRRSCTRYTRGQILAALVVYKPRSDANKAFRTLALAA
;
A
#
# COMPACT_ATOMS: atom_id res chain seq x y z
N MET A 1 2.66 -8.11 39.68
CA MET A 1 1.74 -7.23 38.91
C MET A 1 2.40 -6.43 37.78
N ARG A 2 3.58 -5.81 37.94
CA ARG A 2 4.23 -4.99 36.87
C ARG A 2 4.51 -5.73 35.55
N GLN A 3 4.83 -7.02 35.59
CA GLN A 3 5.20 -7.78 34.40
C GLN A 3 4.00 -8.09 33.49
N ALA A 4 2.82 -8.35 34.07
CA ALA A 4 1.57 -8.56 33.34
C ALA A 4 1.11 -7.29 32.62
N ALA A 5 1.16 -6.14 33.32
CA ALA A 5 0.86 -4.83 32.74
C ALA A 5 1.80 -4.49 31.56
N ARG A 6 3.11 -4.73 31.71
CA ARG A 6 4.09 -4.53 30.63
C ARG A 6 3.80 -5.41 29.41
N ARG A 7 3.46 -6.70 29.62
CA ARG A 7 3.08 -7.61 28.53
C ARG A 7 1.83 -7.14 27.79
N ALA A 8 0.81 -6.67 28.51
CA ALA A 8 -0.42 -6.13 27.93
C ALA A 8 -0.16 -4.86 27.09
N THR A 9 0.69 -3.93 27.57
CA THR A 9 1.09 -2.75 26.80
C THR A 9 1.83 -3.13 25.51
N VAL A 10 2.75 -4.10 25.56
CA VAL A 10 3.46 -4.59 24.38
C VAL A 10 2.51 -5.26 23.39
N ALA A 11 1.57 -6.08 23.86
CA ALA A 11 0.56 -6.71 23.02
C ALA A 11 -0.31 -5.67 22.31
N THR A 12 -0.77 -4.65 23.04
CA THR A 12 -1.56 -3.53 22.49
C THR A 12 -0.78 -2.77 21.41
N ARG A 13 0.50 -2.45 21.65
CA ARG A 13 1.36 -1.81 20.66
C ARG A 13 1.59 -2.67 19.42
N LYS A 14 1.75 -3.98 19.60
CA LYS A 14 1.88 -4.94 18.48
C LYS A 14 0.60 -5.02 17.67
N ALA A 15 -0.56 -5.08 18.31
CA ALA A 15 -1.87 -5.09 17.65
C ALA A 15 -2.12 -3.79 16.88
N ALA A 16 -1.86 -2.63 17.49
CA ALA A 16 -1.94 -1.34 16.82
C ALA A 16 -0.97 -1.24 15.63
N SER A 17 0.26 -1.76 15.77
CA SER A 17 1.23 -1.84 14.67
C SER A 17 0.82 -2.81 13.56
N ALA A 18 0.09 -3.88 13.89
CA ALA A 18 -0.49 -4.79 12.92
C ALA A 18 -1.65 -4.12 12.16
N ALA A 19 -2.63 -3.56 12.87
CA ALA A 19 -3.75 -2.83 12.27
C ALA A 19 -3.28 -1.64 11.40
N HIS A 20 -2.25 -0.91 11.83
CA HIS A 20 -1.63 0.15 11.04
C HIS A 20 -0.96 -0.38 9.76
N ARG A 21 -0.43 -1.62 9.78
CA ARG A 21 0.11 -2.27 8.57
C ARG A 21 -0.99 -2.78 7.65
N ASP A 22 -2.15 -3.14 8.17
CA ASP A 22 -3.26 -3.64 7.34
C ASP A 22 -3.83 -2.55 6.43
N GLY A 23 -3.77 -1.27 6.83
CA GLY A 23 -4.21 -0.13 6.02
C GLY A 23 -3.13 0.53 5.15
N LEU A 24 -1.85 0.19 5.34
CA LEU A 24 -0.71 0.88 4.72
C LEU A 24 0.20 -0.08 3.95
N HIS A 25 0.11 -0.01 2.62
CA HIS A 25 0.85 -0.89 1.72
C HIS A 25 1.62 -0.10 0.66
N THR A 26 2.47 -0.81 -0.09
CA THR A 26 3.07 -0.22 -1.29
C THR A 26 2.00 -0.02 -2.37
N ILE A 27 2.24 0.89 -3.33
CA ILE A 27 1.32 1.11 -4.46
C ILE A 27 1.01 -0.21 -5.18
N ALA A 28 2.03 -1.00 -5.51
CA ALA A 28 1.86 -2.27 -6.22
C ALA A 28 1.05 -3.28 -5.40
N SER A 29 1.23 -3.33 -4.07
CA SER A 29 0.42 -4.19 -3.20
C SER A 29 -1.06 -3.78 -3.19
N HIS A 30 -1.36 -2.48 -3.10
CA HIS A 30 -2.75 -1.99 -3.21
C HIS A 30 -3.38 -2.36 -4.55
N LEU A 31 -2.66 -2.15 -5.65
CA LEU A 31 -3.18 -2.47 -6.98
C LEU A 31 -3.48 -3.96 -7.13
N ARG A 32 -2.63 -4.84 -6.59
CA ARG A 32 -2.89 -6.30 -6.57
C ARG A 32 -4.08 -6.68 -5.70
N GLN A 33 -4.24 -6.05 -4.53
CA GLN A 33 -5.42 -6.24 -3.69
C GLN A 33 -6.71 -5.76 -4.39
N MET A 34 -6.60 -4.81 -5.32
CA MET A 34 -7.69 -4.35 -6.19
C MET A 34 -7.89 -5.22 -7.45
N GLY A 35 -7.12 -6.30 -7.62
CA GLY A 35 -7.28 -7.26 -8.73
C GLY A 35 -6.35 -7.08 -9.92
N ALA A 36 -5.30 -6.23 -9.84
CA ALA A 36 -4.26 -6.21 -10.88
C ALA A 36 -3.37 -7.46 -10.81
N ASP A 37 -2.97 -7.99 -11.96
CA ASP A 37 -1.86 -8.94 -12.04
C ASP A 37 -0.51 -8.24 -11.77
N GLU A 38 0.54 -9.01 -11.50
CA GLU A 38 1.86 -8.49 -11.10
C GLU A 38 2.43 -7.51 -12.13
N LYS A 39 2.26 -7.80 -13.43
CA LYS A 39 2.77 -6.98 -14.53
C LYS A 39 2.05 -5.63 -14.60
N THR A 40 0.71 -5.63 -14.58
CA THR A 40 -0.10 -4.40 -14.60
C THR A 40 0.12 -3.59 -13.34
N ALA A 41 0.15 -4.23 -12.17
CA ALA A 41 0.41 -3.55 -10.90
C ALA A 41 1.76 -2.83 -10.92
N THR A 42 2.81 -3.47 -11.42
CA THR A 42 4.15 -2.88 -11.51
C THR A 42 4.20 -1.70 -12.49
N ALA A 43 3.58 -1.86 -13.67
CA ALA A 43 3.53 -0.81 -14.69
C ALA A 43 2.75 0.43 -14.21
N ILE A 44 1.58 0.22 -13.61
CA ILE A 44 0.74 1.31 -13.08
C ILE A 44 1.44 1.96 -11.88
N ALA A 45 2.01 1.18 -10.95
CA ALA A 45 2.70 1.71 -9.79
C ALA A 45 3.85 2.65 -10.17
N ALA A 46 4.64 2.33 -11.20
CA ALA A 46 5.72 3.20 -11.67
C ALA A 46 5.21 4.59 -12.09
N THR A 47 4.01 4.65 -12.69
CA THR A 47 3.40 5.91 -13.11
C THR A 47 2.74 6.63 -11.93
N LEU A 48 2.03 5.90 -11.06
CA LEU A 48 1.34 6.47 -9.91
C LEU A 48 2.30 7.10 -8.88
N ARG A 49 3.54 6.62 -8.76
CA ARG A 49 4.57 7.24 -7.89
C ARG A 49 4.76 8.74 -8.14
N LYS A 50 4.51 9.21 -9.37
CA LYS A 50 4.64 10.62 -9.76
C LYS A 50 3.38 11.46 -9.48
N LYS A 51 2.27 10.80 -9.13
CA LYS A 51 0.92 11.41 -9.01
C LYS A 51 0.34 11.27 -7.61
N VAL A 52 0.81 10.31 -6.85
CA VAL A 52 0.35 10.06 -5.48
C VAL A 52 0.92 11.13 -4.54
N THR A 53 0.11 11.58 -3.59
CA THR A 53 0.58 12.40 -2.47
C THR A 53 1.66 11.66 -1.69
N PRO A 54 2.64 12.35 -1.07
CA PRO A 54 3.68 11.72 -0.27
C PRO A 54 3.10 10.74 0.76
N GLY A 55 3.63 9.52 0.74
CA GLY A 55 3.26 8.47 1.69
C GLY A 55 4.13 8.49 2.95
N ILE A 56 3.90 7.52 3.82
CA ILE A 56 4.66 7.33 5.06
C ILE A 56 5.93 6.55 4.76
N ARG A 57 7.09 7.14 5.08
CA ARG A 57 8.38 6.46 4.98
C ARG A 57 8.52 5.45 6.11
N GLY A 58 9.12 4.31 5.80
CA GLY A 58 9.43 3.27 6.77
C GLY A 58 10.41 2.27 6.20
N PHE A 59 10.43 1.09 6.80
CA PHE A 59 11.30 0.00 6.37
C PHE A 59 10.52 -1.29 6.21
N ALA A 60 10.89 -2.07 5.21
CA ALA A 60 10.43 -3.43 5.00
C ALA A 60 11.62 -4.38 5.08
N LEU A 61 11.43 -5.52 5.72
CA LEU A 61 12.39 -6.62 5.65
C LEU A 61 12.13 -7.37 4.35
N LYS A 62 13.12 -7.43 3.47
CA LYS A 62 13.08 -8.21 2.24
C LYS A 62 14.38 -9.01 2.16
N ASP A 63 14.26 -10.34 2.06
CA ASP A 63 15.39 -11.26 1.97
C ASP A 63 16.38 -11.09 3.14
N GLY A 64 15.86 -10.91 4.36
CA GLY A 64 16.67 -10.65 5.55
C GLY A 64 17.29 -9.25 5.65
N VAL A 65 17.16 -8.41 4.60
CA VAL A 65 17.71 -7.07 4.56
C VAL A 65 16.63 -6.01 4.79
N ARG A 66 16.92 -5.03 5.65
CA ARG A 66 16.03 -3.91 5.92
C ARG A 66 16.16 -2.86 4.82
N ARG A 67 15.14 -2.75 3.96
CA ARG A 67 15.10 -1.76 2.86
C ARG A 67 14.13 -0.63 3.18
N SER A 68 14.49 0.59 2.78
CA SER A 68 13.59 1.74 2.86
C SER A 68 12.38 1.52 1.94
N CYS A 69 11.19 1.86 2.43
CA CYS A 69 9.96 1.78 1.65
C CYS A 69 9.03 2.93 1.99
N THR A 70 8.23 3.36 1.02
CA THR A 70 7.13 4.31 1.24
C THR A 70 5.81 3.54 1.17
N ARG A 71 4.97 3.71 2.18
CA ARG A 71 3.64 3.10 2.29
C ARG A 71 2.57 4.16 2.12
N TYR A 72 1.47 3.76 1.51
CA TYR A 72 0.37 4.63 1.14
C TYR A 72 -0.93 4.05 1.68
N THR A 73 -1.92 4.91 1.93
CA THR A 73 -3.28 4.46 2.22
C THR A 73 -4.02 4.09 0.93
N ARG A 74 -5.07 3.26 1.02
CA ARG A 74 -5.92 2.96 -0.14
C ARG A 74 -6.50 4.23 -0.77
N GLY A 75 -6.92 5.20 0.06
CA GLY A 75 -7.44 6.49 -0.40
C GLY A 75 -6.44 7.31 -1.21
N GLN A 76 -5.16 7.32 -0.82
CA GLN A 76 -4.10 7.97 -1.62
C GLN A 76 -3.94 7.32 -3.00
N ILE A 77 -4.05 5.99 -3.07
CA ILE A 77 -3.97 5.27 -4.36
C ILE A 77 -5.18 5.57 -5.24
N LEU A 78 -6.39 5.57 -4.68
CA LEU A 78 -7.61 5.91 -5.41
C LEU A 78 -7.57 7.34 -5.96
N ALA A 79 -7.15 8.32 -5.15
CA ALA A 79 -6.96 9.69 -5.61
C ALA A 79 -5.95 9.79 -6.77
N ALA A 80 -4.84 9.04 -6.69
CA ALA A 80 -3.86 8.99 -7.77
C ALA A 80 -4.41 8.31 -9.04
N LEU A 81 -5.26 7.29 -8.90
CA LEU A 81 -5.93 6.60 -10.01
C LEU A 81 -6.95 7.51 -10.73
N VAL A 82 -7.63 8.41 -10.02
CA VAL A 82 -8.52 9.40 -10.65
C VAL A 82 -7.76 10.27 -11.66
N VAL A 83 -6.54 10.72 -11.31
CA VAL A 83 -5.70 11.58 -12.17
C VAL A 83 -4.86 10.76 -13.19
N TYR A 84 -4.81 9.45 -13.04
CA TYR A 84 -4.09 8.55 -13.94
C TYR A 84 -4.83 8.41 -15.28
N LYS A 85 -4.12 8.65 -16.39
CA LYS A 85 -4.66 8.53 -17.76
C LYS A 85 -3.93 7.41 -18.52
N PRO A 86 -4.34 6.14 -18.34
CA PRO A 86 -3.72 5.00 -19.03
C PRO A 86 -3.94 5.04 -20.55
N ARG A 87 -2.93 4.60 -21.30
CA ARG A 87 -3.00 4.47 -22.78
C ARG A 87 -3.40 3.07 -23.23
N SER A 88 -2.91 2.02 -22.55
CA SER A 88 -3.25 0.64 -22.87
C SER A 88 -4.64 0.26 -22.39
N ASP A 89 -5.35 -0.56 -23.16
CA ASP A 89 -6.73 -0.94 -22.84
C ASP A 89 -6.82 -1.79 -21.57
N ALA A 90 -5.84 -2.66 -21.33
CA ALA A 90 -5.72 -3.42 -20.08
C ALA A 90 -5.66 -2.49 -18.85
N ASN A 91 -4.86 -1.42 -18.90
CA ASN A 91 -4.74 -0.49 -17.77
C ASN A 91 -5.98 0.41 -17.64
N LYS A 92 -6.66 0.74 -18.75
CA LYS A 92 -7.95 1.45 -18.74
C LYS A 92 -9.01 0.60 -18.04
N ALA A 93 -9.15 -0.66 -18.44
CA ALA A 93 -10.10 -1.60 -17.85
C ALA A 93 -9.84 -1.77 -16.34
N PHE A 94 -8.59 -2.01 -15.95
CA PHE A 94 -8.22 -2.10 -14.53
C PHE A 94 -8.56 -0.80 -13.78
N ARG A 95 -8.22 0.37 -14.32
CA ARG A 95 -8.53 1.65 -13.66
C ARG A 95 -10.02 1.80 -13.42
N THR A 96 -10.86 1.47 -14.41
CA THR A 96 -12.31 1.54 -14.27
C THR A 96 -12.80 0.59 -13.17
N LEU A 97 -12.32 -0.66 -13.17
CA LEU A 97 -12.66 -1.64 -12.14
C LEU A 97 -12.22 -1.19 -10.74
N ALA A 98 -11.00 -0.69 -10.60
CA ALA A 98 -10.44 -0.25 -9.33
C ALA A 98 -11.13 0.99 -8.74
N LEU A 99 -11.73 1.85 -9.58
CA LEU A 99 -12.48 3.02 -9.14
C LEU A 99 -13.96 2.72 -8.84
N ALA A 100 -14.46 1.55 -9.24
CA ALA A 100 -15.84 1.13 -9.02
C ALA A 100 -16.03 0.31 -7.71
N ALA A 101 -14.95 -0.02 -7.00
CA ALA A 101 -14.89 -0.91 -5.82
C ALA A 101 -14.31 -0.22 -4.58
#